data_AF-A6R8A1-F1
#
_entry.id   AF-A6R8A1-F1
#
_cell.length_a   1.000
_cell.length_b   1.000
_cell.length_c   1.000
_cell.angle_alpha   90.00
_cell.angle_beta   90.00
_cell.angle_gamma   90.00
#
_symmetry.space_group_name_H-M   'P 1'
#
loop_
_entity.id
_entity.type
_entity.pdbx_description
1 polymer ?
#
loop_
_entity_poly.entity_id
_entity_poly.type
_entity_poly.pdbx_seq_one_letter_code
_entity_poly.pdbx_strand_id
1 'polypeptide(L)'
;MDVTKQSFSQHLPRLLNDLAESTFVALDLEFSGIVARQSGPSPGSDLWGEKQTLQERYEEVKYAAETYQVLQIGLTFAREDTETGQSDRVQLTKLWGLKDDGRIKAVFLMKNGFRMEAPFVEGLPYLSRLEEKQAMAKLAESEHSITKIMDVNPKDMDPESQAFLTQVRRLIDAWINETGDKEDYLNIPEPCPLENGNTESPLGSWRFSLNSYQKRLVHQLVRVEYPSLVSIGRQTFVQIIPYDKQREESIRVDKSRALRERVIQKTGFRWVVEGMVGGGLSAMDPRVFLSCISNPAPVNTSTSALLSYSDDLQLKLKSRQPVLVGHNLFTDLINFYKCFIGDLPDRIEDFKNAIHALFPLVIDTKYMATHNCSSMTPSSSLTEINDKLEQRRTPRIRSDQAGCGVVGRRNYFQPFRASDY
;
A
#
# COMPACT_ATOMS: atom_id res chain seq x y z
N MET A 1 -4.31 22.02 -3.63
CA MET A 1 -3.99 21.19 -4.81
C MET A 1 -4.62 19.83 -4.64
N ASP A 2 -5.52 19.44 -5.55
CA ASP A 2 -6.10 18.08 -5.61
C ASP A 2 -5.13 17.13 -6.34
N VAL A 3 -4.85 15.98 -5.74
CA VAL A 3 -3.83 15.04 -6.24
C VAL A 3 -4.47 13.69 -6.50
N THR A 4 -4.52 13.30 -7.77
CA THR A 4 -5.11 12.03 -8.20
C THR A 4 -4.00 11.07 -8.61
N LYS A 5 -4.38 9.81 -8.87
CA LYS A 5 -3.47 8.82 -9.48
C LYS A 5 -2.78 9.35 -10.75
N GLN A 6 -3.47 10.16 -11.55
CA GLN A 6 -2.95 10.70 -12.80
C GLN A 6 -1.98 11.88 -12.58
N SER A 7 -2.23 12.74 -11.58
CA SER A 7 -1.40 13.92 -11.33
C SER A 7 -0.27 13.68 -10.30
N PHE A 8 -0.33 12.57 -9.56
CA PHE A 8 0.62 12.31 -8.46
C PHE A 8 2.08 12.36 -8.86
N SER A 9 2.46 11.73 -9.98
CA SER A 9 3.85 11.70 -10.43
C SER A 9 4.43 13.10 -10.70
N GLN A 10 3.59 14.03 -11.17
CA GLN A 10 3.98 15.42 -11.44
C GLN A 10 4.11 16.24 -10.15
N HIS A 11 3.31 15.90 -9.14
CA HIS A 11 3.27 16.61 -7.87
C HIS A 11 4.22 16.07 -6.80
N LEU A 12 4.57 14.79 -6.87
CA LEU A 12 5.44 14.12 -5.89
C LEU A 12 6.76 14.85 -5.62
N PRO A 13 7.49 15.37 -6.64
CA PRO A 13 8.73 16.12 -6.39
C PRO A 13 8.50 17.36 -5.52
N ARG A 14 7.45 18.12 -5.85
CA ARG A 14 7.05 19.31 -5.09
C ARG A 14 6.61 18.95 -3.67
N LEU A 15 5.80 17.90 -3.52
CA LEU A 15 5.34 17.41 -2.22
C LEU A 15 6.51 17.10 -1.29
N LEU A 16 7.53 16.40 -1.79
CA LEU A 16 8.70 16.04 -1.00
C LEU A 16 9.59 17.25 -0.68
N ASN A 17 9.71 18.20 -1.61
CA ASN A 17 10.43 19.45 -1.37
C ASN A 17 9.73 20.32 -0.31
N ASP A 18 8.43 20.53 -0.44
CA ASP A 18 7.64 21.31 0.51
C ASP A 18 7.67 20.66 1.90
N LEU A 19 7.64 19.32 1.96
CA LEU A 19 7.84 18.56 3.19
C LEU A 19 9.22 18.80 3.81
N ALA A 20 10.29 18.73 3.01
CA ALA A 20 11.66 18.93 3.49
C ALA A 20 11.91 20.34 4.04
N GLU A 21 11.23 21.35 3.49
CA GLU A 21 11.33 22.75 3.92
C GLU A 21 10.30 23.14 5.00
N SER A 22 9.38 22.21 5.35
CA SER A 22 8.34 22.48 6.35
C SER A 22 8.86 22.46 7.79
N THR A 23 8.24 23.28 8.63
CA THR A 23 8.43 23.26 10.08
C THR A 23 7.53 22.21 10.72
N PHE A 24 6.28 22.14 10.27
CA PHE A 24 5.32 21.13 10.71
C PHE A 24 4.39 20.73 9.57
N VAL A 25 3.79 19.54 9.72
CA VAL A 25 2.76 19.02 8.82
C VAL A 25 1.46 18.89 9.60
N ALA A 26 0.40 19.55 9.14
CA ALA A 26 -0.94 19.29 9.65
C ALA A 26 -1.60 18.14 8.87
N LEU A 27 -2.15 17.16 9.58
CA LEU A 27 -2.82 15.97 9.06
C LEU A 27 -4.30 15.97 9.45
N ASP A 28 -5.14 15.57 8.50
CA ASP A 28 -6.56 15.30 8.71
C ASP A 28 -7.03 14.17 7.78
N LEU A 29 -7.79 13.20 8.29
CA LEU A 29 -8.27 12.04 7.51
C LEU A 29 -9.80 11.98 7.46
N GLU A 30 -10.32 11.62 6.29
CA GLU A 30 -11.75 11.31 6.10
C GLU A 30 -11.93 9.80 5.96
N PHE A 31 -12.89 9.23 6.71
CA PHE A 31 -13.08 7.78 6.79
C PHE A 31 -14.37 7.33 6.09
N SER A 32 -14.36 6.09 5.58
CA SER A 32 -15.53 5.46 4.99
C SER A 32 -16.61 5.15 6.01
N GLY A 33 -16.30 5.16 7.30
CA GLY A 33 -17.23 5.02 8.39
C GLY A 33 -16.53 5.20 9.72
N ILE A 34 -17.34 5.38 10.76
CA ILE A 34 -16.90 5.37 12.15
C ILE A 34 -17.70 4.31 12.92
N VAL A 35 -17.11 3.73 13.95
CA VAL A 35 -17.88 2.92 14.90
C VAL A 35 -18.70 3.88 15.75
N ALA A 36 -20.01 3.68 15.80
CA ALA A 36 -20.85 4.41 16.73
C ALA A 36 -20.43 4.01 18.15
N ARG A 37 -20.12 4.99 19.01
CA ARG A 37 -19.89 4.74 20.44
C ARG A 37 -21.01 3.86 20.95
N GLN A 38 -20.67 2.76 21.61
CA GLN A 38 -21.66 1.98 22.35
C GLN A 38 -22.16 2.84 23.51
N SER A 39 -23.19 3.64 23.25
CA SER A 39 -23.95 4.36 24.27
C SER A 39 -24.89 3.35 24.94
N GLY A 40 -24.34 2.39 25.66
CA GLY A 40 -25.12 1.41 26.40
C GLY A 40 -24.28 0.78 27.50
N PRO A 41 -24.85 0.55 28.70
CA PRO A 41 -24.15 -0.22 29.73
C PRO A 41 -23.86 -1.62 29.18
N SER A 42 -22.64 -2.11 29.40
CA SER A 42 -22.31 -3.51 29.16
C SER A 42 -23.36 -4.39 29.86
N PRO A 43 -23.94 -5.41 29.20
CA PRO A 43 -24.91 -6.28 29.84
C PRO A 43 -24.21 -7.05 30.97
N GLY A 44 -24.39 -6.57 32.22
CA GLY A 44 -23.72 -7.05 33.43
C GLY A 44 -23.09 -5.96 34.31
N SER A 45 -23.06 -4.70 33.88
CA SER A 45 -22.52 -3.56 34.66
C SER A 45 -23.66 -2.67 35.18
N ASP A 46 -24.12 -2.92 36.40
CA ASP A 46 -25.12 -2.10 37.11
C ASP A 46 -24.57 -0.76 37.66
N LEU A 47 -23.38 -0.34 37.22
CA LEU A 47 -22.74 0.90 37.66
C LEU A 47 -22.73 1.94 36.53
N TRP A 48 -23.51 2.99 36.74
CA TRP A 48 -23.44 4.22 35.94
C TRP A 48 -22.01 4.78 35.98
N GLY A 49 -21.27 4.67 34.87
CA GLY A 49 -20.09 5.50 34.63
C GLY A 49 -18.72 4.89 34.96
N GLU A 50 -18.48 3.61 34.70
CA GLU A 50 -17.08 3.18 34.53
C GLU A 50 -16.49 3.90 33.31
N LYS A 51 -15.45 4.72 33.57
CA LYS A 51 -14.68 5.38 32.52
C LYS A 51 -13.97 4.28 31.73
N GLN A 52 -14.32 4.15 30.45
CA GLN A 52 -13.62 3.28 29.50
C GLN A 52 -12.11 3.44 29.67
N THR A 53 -11.40 2.33 29.80
CA THR A 53 -9.94 2.35 29.91
C THR A 53 -9.30 2.82 28.60
N LEU A 54 -8.06 3.32 28.65
CA LEU A 54 -7.34 3.70 27.42
C LEU A 54 -7.18 2.53 26.45
N GLN A 55 -7.02 1.32 26.98
CA GLN A 55 -6.89 0.10 26.19
C GLN A 55 -8.20 -0.26 25.49
N GLU A 56 -9.34 -0.24 26.19
CA GLU A 56 -10.66 -0.47 25.58
C GLU A 56 -10.98 0.57 24.50
N ARG A 57 -10.63 1.84 24.75
CA ARG A 57 -10.78 2.90 23.76
C ARG A 57 -9.91 2.67 22.53
N TYR A 58 -8.67 2.20 22.74
CA TYR A 58 -7.77 1.83 21.66
C TYR A 58 -8.32 0.66 20.84
N GLU A 59 -8.81 -0.39 21.48
CA GLU A 59 -9.39 -1.56 20.82
C GLU A 59 -10.61 -1.20 19.96
N GLU A 60 -11.48 -0.32 20.45
CA GLU A 60 -12.63 0.19 19.69
C GLU A 60 -12.18 0.90 18.40
N VAL A 61 -11.16 1.77 18.50
CA VAL A 61 -10.65 2.53 17.35
C VAL A 61 -9.80 1.64 16.42
N LYS A 62 -9.05 0.68 16.97
CA LYS A 62 -8.33 -0.35 16.21
C LYS A 62 -9.29 -1.17 15.37
N TYR A 63 -10.37 -1.67 15.96
CA TYR A 63 -11.41 -2.40 15.25
C TYR A 63 -12.06 -1.54 14.15
N ALA A 64 -12.28 -0.25 14.42
CA ALA A 64 -12.79 0.69 13.42
C ALA A 64 -11.82 0.83 12.23
N ALA A 65 -10.53 1.00 12.48
CA ALA A 65 -9.48 1.14 11.47
C ALA A 65 -9.25 -0.14 10.66
N GLU A 66 -9.57 -1.31 11.22
CA GLU A 66 -9.54 -2.59 10.51
C GLU A 66 -10.81 -2.84 9.68
N THR A 67 -11.91 -2.16 10.01
CA THR A 67 -13.22 -2.33 9.34
C THR A 67 -13.48 -1.30 8.25
N TYR A 68 -13.08 -0.05 8.48
CA TYR A 68 -13.31 1.10 7.60
C TYR A 68 -12.01 1.55 6.95
N GLN A 69 -12.12 2.31 5.88
CA GLN A 69 -10.99 2.76 5.09
C GLN A 69 -10.86 4.28 5.09
N VAL A 70 -9.63 4.78 5.00
CA VAL A 70 -9.35 6.19 4.76
C VAL A 70 -9.70 6.52 3.30
N LEU A 71 -10.64 7.42 3.09
CA LEU A 71 -11.08 7.84 1.75
C LEU A 71 -10.34 9.07 1.24
N GLN A 72 -9.95 9.97 2.14
CA GLN A 72 -9.24 11.20 1.80
C GLN A 72 -8.19 11.52 2.86
N ILE A 73 -7.04 12.01 2.40
CA ILE A 73 -5.94 12.49 3.25
C ILE A 73 -5.73 13.97 2.97
N GLY A 74 -5.86 14.78 4.02
CA GLY A 74 -5.53 16.20 4.04
C GLY A 74 -4.14 16.42 4.62
N LEU A 75 -3.27 17.13 3.88
CA LEU A 75 -1.96 17.54 4.37
C LEU A 75 -1.77 19.05 4.22
N THR A 76 -1.18 19.69 5.22
CA THR A 76 -0.72 21.07 5.09
C THR A 76 0.72 21.14 5.52
N PHE A 77 1.60 21.56 4.62
CA PHE A 77 2.99 21.87 4.94
C PHE A 77 3.05 23.33 5.36
N ALA A 78 3.48 23.56 6.59
CA ALA A 78 3.63 24.90 7.13
C ALA A 78 5.11 25.20 7.35
N ARG A 79 5.56 26.31 6.78
CA ARG A 79 6.90 26.85 6.97
C ARG A 79 6.78 28.14 7.78
N GLU A 80 7.71 28.34 8.69
CA GLU A 80 7.88 29.61 9.39
C GLU A 80 9.06 30.35 8.77
N ASP A 81 8.83 31.60 8.36
CA ASP A 81 9.87 32.55 8.04
C ASP A 81 10.30 33.25 9.35
N THR A 82 11.44 32.81 9.86
CA THR A 82 12.01 33.30 11.12
C THR A 82 12.46 34.76 11.07
N GLU A 83 12.68 35.34 9.88
CA GLU A 83 13.11 36.74 9.72
C GLU A 83 11.91 37.69 9.74
N THR A 84 10.78 37.31 9.15
CA THR A 84 9.59 38.17 9.07
C THR A 84 8.49 37.82 10.06
N GLY A 85 8.60 36.68 10.77
CA GLY A 85 7.57 36.13 11.65
C GLY A 85 6.30 35.71 10.90
N GLN A 86 6.41 35.46 9.59
CA GLN A 86 5.29 35.08 8.73
C GLN A 86 5.33 33.58 8.51
N SER A 87 4.16 32.95 8.39
CA SER A 87 4.09 31.53 8.07
C SER A 87 3.55 31.37 6.65
N ASP A 88 4.35 30.70 5.81
CA ASP A 88 3.93 30.26 4.50
C ASP A 88 3.24 28.91 4.64
N ARG A 89 1.99 28.86 4.22
CA ARG A 89 1.16 27.67 4.18
C ARG A 89 1.10 27.16 2.75
N VAL A 90 1.64 25.97 2.52
CA VAL A 90 1.35 25.21 1.31
C VAL A 90 0.27 24.18 1.66
N GLN A 91 -0.96 24.45 1.20
CA GLN A 91 -2.08 23.54 1.41
C GLN A 91 -2.20 22.55 0.26
N LEU A 92 -2.07 21.27 0.61
CA LEU A 92 -2.13 20.15 -0.32
C LEU A 92 -3.34 19.30 0.06
N THR A 93 -4.33 19.21 -0.82
CA THR A 93 -5.58 18.53 -0.47
C THR A 93 -6.19 18.03 -1.74
N LYS A 94 -5.93 16.75 -2.06
CA LYS A 94 -6.77 15.58 -1.77
C LYS A 94 -6.04 14.36 -2.34
N LEU A 95 -5.66 13.39 -1.52
CA LEU A 95 -5.19 12.08 -2.00
C LEU A 95 -6.15 11.00 -1.55
N TRP A 96 -6.49 10.09 -2.46
CA TRP A 96 -7.51 9.08 -2.26
C TRP A 96 -6.86 7.71 -2.32
N GLY A 97 -6.85 6.94 -1.24
CA GLY A 97 -6.28 5.60 -1.20
C GLY A 97 -7.36 4.54 -1.04
N LEU A 98 -7.37 3.49 -1.86
CA LEU A 98 -8.31 2.38 -1.67
C LEU A 98 -7.63 1.02 -1.64
N LYS A 99 -8.15 0.15 -0.77
CA LYS A 99 -8.05 -1.31 -0.89
C LYS A 99 -9.43 -1.85 -1.31
N ASP A 100 -9.47 -2.95 -2.05
CA ASP A 100 -10.69 -3.44 -2.73
C ASP A 100 -11.79 -3.98 -1.78
N ASP A 101 -11.58 -3.99 -0.45
CA ASP A 101 -12.37 -4.78 0.52
C ASP A 101 -13.13 -3.98 1.61
N GLY A 102 -13.16 -2.65 1.53
CA GLY A 102 -13.67 -1.78 2.60
C GLY A 102 -15.19 -1.70 2.74
N ARG A 103 -15.69 -1.58 3.98
CA ARG A 103 -17.10 -1.24 4.26
C ARG A 103 -17.32 0.27 4.22
N ILE A 104 -18.47 0.71 3.71
CA ILE A 104 -18.84 2.12 3.58
C ILE A 104 -20.09 2.43 4.42
N LYS A 105 -19.96 3.38 5.35
CA LYS A 105 -21.02 3.99 6.17
C LYS A 105 -20.83 5.53 6.22
N ALA A 106 -20.80 6.16 5.06
CA ALA A 106 -20.39 7.56 4.88
C ALA A 106 -21.55 8.53 4.50
N VAL A 107 -22.74 8.36 5.10
CA VAL A 107 -23.92 9.21 4.77
C VAL A 107 -23.65 10.70 5.02
N PHE A 108 -22.87 11.03 6.04
CA PHE A 108 -22.48 12.42 6.35
C PHE A 108 -21.58 13.04 5.29
N LEU A 109 -20.60 12.30 4.77
CA LEU A 109 -19.71 12.79 3.71
C LEU A 109 -20.51 13.14 2.46
N MET A 110 -21.48 12.30 2.07
CA MET A 110 -22.38 12.58 0.95
C MET A 110 -23.17 13.88 1.15
N LYS A 111 -23.66 14.14 2.36
CA LYS A 111 -24.38 15.39 2.69
C LYS A 111 -23.49 16.63 2.59
N ASN A 112 -22.18 16.49 2.80
CA ASN A 112 -21.20 17.57 2.67
C ASN A 112 -20.59 17.68 1.26
N GLY A 113 -21.16 16.99 0.26
CA GLY A 113 -20.72 17.08 -1.13
C GLY A 113 -19.50 16.23 -1.47
N PHE A 114 -19.19 15.22 -0.65
CA PHE A 114 -18.14 14.26 -0.95
C PHE A 114 -18.50 13.38 -2.15
N ARG A 115 -17.59 13.29 -3.13
CA ARG A 115 -17.72 12.43 -4.31
C ARG A 115 -17.32 10.99 -3.96
N MET A 116 -18.30 10.13 -3.69
CA MET A 116 -18.06 8.74 -3.27
C MET A 116 -17.43 7.87 -4.36
N GLU A 117 -17.56 8.26 -5.63
CA GLU A 117 -16.97 7.59 -6.79
C GLU A 117 -15.48 7.91 -6.99
N ALA A 118 -15.04 9.08 -6.52
CA ALA A 118 -13.69 9.58 -6.73
C ALA A 118 -12.57 8.69 -6.14
N PRO A 119 -12.69 8.08 -4.94
CA PRO A 119 -11.66 7.17 -4.46
C PRO A 119 -11.50 5.96 -5.39
N PHE A 120 -12.59 5.47 -6.00
CA PHE A 120 -12.57 4.28 -6.86
C PHE A 120 -12.00 4.55 -8.26
N VAL A 121 -12.22 5.75 -8.79
CA VAL A 121 -11.82 6.11 -10.16
C VAL A 121 -10.47 6.83 -10.20
N GLU A 122 -10.23 7.73 -9.24
CA GLU A 122 -9.10 8.67 -9.22
C GLU A 122 -8.11 8.34 -8.08
N GLY A 123 -8.39 7.28 -7.32
CA GLY A 123 -7.62 6.77 -6.20
C GLY A 123 -6.16 6.50 -6.50
N LEU A 124 -5.27 7.15 -5.75
CA LEU A 124 -3.90 6.74 -5.61
C LEU A 124 -3.78 5.35 -4.95
N PRO A 125 -2.96 4.47 -5.51
CA PRO A 125 -2.58 3.27 -4.79
C PRO A 125 -1.72 3.64 -3.58
N TYR A 126 -1.74 2.78 -2.57
CA TYR A 126 -0.71 2.71 -1.56
C TYR A 126 -0.47 1.24 -1.22
N LEU A 127 0.71 0.96 -0.69
CA LEU A 127 1.10 -0.36 -0.20
C LEU A 127 1.77 -0.14 1.15
N SER A 128 1.33 -0.80 2.22
CA SER A 128 1.97 -0.67 3.53
C SER A 128 3.37 -1.30 3.55
N ARG A 129 4.24 -0.91 4.49
CA ARG A 129 5.56 -1.55 4.66
C ARG A 129 5.43 -3.05 4.90
N LEU A 130 4.43 -3.47 5.68
CA LEU A 130 4.16 -4.89 5.92
C LEU A 130 3.75 -5.64 4.66
N GLU A 131 2.85 -5.08 3.84
CA GLU A 131 2.41 -5.73 2.59
C GLU A 131 3.56 -5.85 1.59
N GLU A 132 4.43 -4.85 1.50
CA GLU A 132 5.66 -4.97 0.72
C GLU A 132 6.55 -6.10 1.25
N LYS A 133 6.82 -6.12 2.57
CA LYS A 133 7.65 -7.17 3.18
C LYS A 133 7.06 -8.56 2.92
N GLN A 134 5.75 -8.71 3.05
CA GLN A 134 5.05 -9.97 2.77
C GLN A 134 5.10 -10.35 1.29
N ALA A 135 4.94 -9.40 0.37
CA ALA A 135 5.07 -9.66 -1.07
C ALA A 135 6.48 -10.14 -1.44
N MET A 136 7.51 -9.50 -0.86
CA MET A 136 8.91 -9.86 -1.06
C MET A 136 9.25 -11.21 -0.40
N ALA A 137 8.74 -11.47 0.80
CA ALA A 137 8.90 -12.75 1.48
C ALA A 137 8.23 -13.90 0.73
N LYS A 138 7.01 -13.70 0.21
CA LYS A 138 6.31 -14.70 -0.62
C LYS A 138 7.09 -15.10 -1.86
N LEU A 139 7.85 -14.17 -2.47
CA LEU A 139 8.72 -14.51 -3.59
C LEU A 139 9.88 -15.42 -3.14
N ALA A 140 10.57 -15.05 -2.06
CA ALA A 140 11.67 -15.85 -1.50
C ALA A 140 11.19 -17.22 -0.95
N GLU A 141 10.01 -17.26 -0.34
CA GLU A 141 9.36 -18.49 0.12
C GLU A 141 8.88 -19.33 -1.05
N SER A 142 8.37 -18.74 -2.14
CA SER A 142 8.04 -19.50 -3.35
C SER A 142 9.30 -20.15 -3.93
N GLU A 143 10.44 -19.48 -3.89
CA GLU A 143 11.74 -20.03 -4.31
C GLU A 143 12.17 -21.21 -3.41
N HIS A 144 12.00 -21.10 -2.09
CA HIS A 144 12.31 -22.18 -1.14
C HIS A 144 11.24 -23.28 -1.06
N SER A 145 9.99 -22.99 -1.38
CA SER A 145 8.88 -23.96 -1.39
C SER A 145 8.94 -24.80 -2.65
N ILE A 146 9.39 -24.24 -3.78
CA ILE A 146 9.83 -25.03 -4.94
C ILE A 146 10.96 -26.01 -4.55
N THR A 147 11.64 -25.87 -3.41
CA THR A 147 12.58 -26.86 -2.86
C THR A 147 12.04 -27.65 -1.65
N LYS A 148 10.83 -27.37 -1.15
CA LYS A 148 10.25 -27.98 0.06
C LYS A 148 8.79 -28.48 -0.01
N ILE A 149 8.06 -28.36 -1.14
CA ILE A 149 6.71 -28.96 -1.27
C ILE A 149 6.80 -30.41 -0.79
N MET A 150 6.04 -30.70 0.28
CA MET A 150 5.99 -32.02 0.90
C MET A 150 5.75 -33.07 -0.18
N ASP A 151 6.66 -34.02 -0.27
CA ASP A 151 6.51 -35.20 -1.09
C ASP A 151 5.27 -35.95 -0.62
N VAL A 152 4.15 -35.77 -1.31
CA VAL A 152 2.98 -36.65 -1.13
C VAL A 152 3.49 -38.06 -1.43
N ASN A 153 3.44 -38.92 -0.42
CA ASN A 153 3.91 -40.29 -0.53
C ASN A 153 3.05 -40.99 -1.61
N PRO A 154 3.66 -41.59 -2.66
CA PRO A 154 2.91 -42.25 -3.73
C PRO A 154 1.89 -43.29 -3.23
N LYS A 155 2.08 -43.82 -2.02
CA LYS A 155 1.22 -44.84 -1.41
C LYS A 155 -0.17 -44.34 -0.97
N ASP A 156 -0.36 -43.03 -0.83
CA ASP A 156 -1.63 -42.44 -0.38
C ASP A 156 -2.48 -41.88 -1.54
N MET A 157 -2.07 -42.11 -2.79
CA MET A 157 -2.73 -41.56 -3.98
C MET A 157 -3.76 -42.52 -4.56
N ASP A 158 -4.80 -41.97 -5.19
CA ASP A 158 -5.78 -42.75 -5.94
C ASP A 158 -5.13 -43.52 -7.11
N PRO A 159 -5.66 -44.70 -7.47
CA PRO A 159 -5.11 -45.52 -8.56
C PRO A 159 -5.05 -44.80 -9.92
N GLU A 160 -5.98 -43.87 -10.18
CA GLU A 160 -6.02 -43.09 -11.43
C GLU A 160 -4.83 -42.13 -11.53
N SER A 161 -4.51 -41.42 -10.44
CA SER A 161 -3.34 -40.55 -10.36
C SER A 161 -2.03 -41.32 -10.50
N GLN A 162 -1.96 -42.55 -9.96
CA GLN A 162 -0.80 -43.42 -10.15
C GLN A 162 -0.63 -43.87 -11.60
N ALA A 163 -1.73 -44.26 -12.26
CA ALA A 163 -1.71 -44.61 -13.68
C ALA A 163 -1.28 -43.41 -14.55
N PHE A 164 -1.80 -42.22 -14.24
CA PHE A 164 -1.40 -40.98 -14.92
C PHE A 164 0.10 -40.69 -14.74
N LEU A 165 0.62 -40.71 -13.51
CA LEU A 165 2.04 -40.47 -13.25
C LEU A 165 2.93 -41.52 -13.94
N THR A 166 2.51 -42.78 -13.98
CA THR A 166 3.23 -43.85 -14.68
C THR A 166 3.29 -43.57 -16.19
N GLN A 167 2.19 -43.12 -16.79
CA GLN A 167 2.16 -42.73 -18.19
C GLN A 167 3.05 -41.50 -18.45
N VAL A 168 3.06 -40.51 -17.55
CA VAL A 168 3.95 -39.33 -17.66
C VAL A 168 5.43 -39.74 -17.58
N ARG A 169 5.81 -40.63 -16.65
CA ARG A 169 7.19 -41.17 -16.57
C ARG A 169 7.61 -41.81 -17.89
N ARG A 170 6.76 -42.69 -18.43
CA ARG A 170 7.02 -43.37 -19.71
C ARG A 170 7.25 -42.39 -20.86
N LEU A 171 6.49 -41.29 -20.91
CA LEU A 171 6.68 -40.25 -21.93
C LEU A 171 8.00 -39.51 -21.76
N ILE A 172 8.36 -39.16 -20.52
CA ILE A 172 9.64 -38.50 -20.23
C ILE A 172 10.80 -39.42 -20.59
N ASP A 173 10.78 -40.68 -20.17
CA ASP A 173 11.82 -41.67 -20.47
C ASP A 173 11.95 -41.94 -21.97
N ALA A 174 10.82 -42.07 -22.68
CA ALA A 174 10.82 -42.25 -24.12
C ALA A 174 11.45 -41.05 -24.83
N TRP A 175 11.09 -39.83 -24.43
CA TRP A 175 11.66 -38.60 -24.96
C TRP A 175 13.16 -38.50 -24.63
N ILE A 176 13.60 -38.82 -23.41
CA ILE A 176 15.04 -38.80 -23.04
C ILE A 176 15.84 -39.77 -23.92
N ASN A 177 15.31 -40.96 -24.20
CA ASN A 177 15.99 -42.01 -24.95
C ASN A 177 15.85 -41.90 -26.48
N GLU A 178 15.11 -40.92 -26.98
CA GLU A 178 14.92 -40.69 -28.41
C GLU A 178 16.22 -40.21 -29.08
N THR A 179 16.67 -40.95 -30.09
CA THR A 179 17.89 -40.65 -30.87
C THR A 179 17.51 -40.13 -32.25
N GLY A 180 17.83 -38.88 -32.57
CA GLY A 180 17.53 -38.27 -33.87
C GLY A 180 17.25 -36.77 -33.79
N ASP A 181 16.46 -36.26 -34.73
CA ASP A 181 15.94 -34.89 -34.76
C ASP A 181 14.81 -34.78 -33.73
N LYS A 182 15.17 -34.39 -32.50
CA LYS A 182 14.31 -34.37 -31.33
C LYS A 182 14.00 -32.93 -30.95
N GLU A 183 12.73 -32.65 -30.66
CA GLU A 183 12.31 -31.36 -30.11
C GLU A 183 12.93 -31.14 -28.71
N ASP A 184 13.40 -29.93 -28.44
CA ASP A 184 14.00 -29.52 -27.17
C ASP A 184 13.01 -29.48 -25.98
N TYR A 185 11.76 -29.88 -26.21
CA TYR A 185 10.71 -29.89 -25.19
C TYR A 185 9.78 -31.11 -25.34
N LEU A 186 9.13 -31.46 -24.24
CA LEU A 186 8.06 -32.45 -24.18
C LEU A 186 6.80 -31.80 -23.61
N ASN A 187 5.71 -31.81 -24.37
CA ASN A 187 4.40 -31.39 -23.88
C ASN A 187 3.67 -32.61 -23.31
N ILE A 188 3.26 -32.55 -22.04
CA ILE A 188 2.49 -33.63 -21.42
C ILE A 188 1.06 -33.60 -21.98
N PRO A 189 0.64 -34.68 -22.68
CA PRO A 189 -0.70 -34.80 -23.22
C PRO A 189 -1.71 -35.00 -22.09
N GLU A 190 -2.99 -34.89 -22.43
CA GLU A 190 -4.08 -35.18 -21.52
C GLU A 190 -4.06 -36.65 -21.04
N PRO A 191 -4.60 -36.95 -19.85
CA PRO A 191 -4.82 -38.33 -19.44
C PRO A 191 -5.86 -38.95 -20.38
N CYS A 192 -5.50 -40.02 -21.10
CA CYS A 192 -6.48 -40.79 -21.86
C CYS A 192 -7.55 -41.34 -20.90
N PRO A 193 -8.85 -41.06 -21.13
CA PRO A 193 -9.89 -41.80 -20.42
C PRO A 193 -9.77 -43.27 -20.81
N LEU A 194 -9.72 -44.16 -19.82
CA LEU A 194 -9.93 -45.59 -20.05
C LEU A 194 -11.28 -45.75 -20.76
N GLU A 195 -11.25 -46.34 -21.96
CA GLU A 195 -12.41 -46.56 -22.81
C GLU A 195 -13.53 -47.27 -22.04
N ASN A 196 -14.56 -46.53 -21.65
CA ASN A 196 -15.90 -47.08 -21.54
C ASN A 196 -16.67 -46.55 -22.74
N GLY A 197 -17.07 -47.49 -23.59
CA GLY A 197 -17.42 -47.26 -24.98
C GLY A 197 -18.55 -46.27 -25.27
N ASN A 198 -18.56 -45.91 -26.56
CA ASN A 198 -19.61 -45.20 -27.30
C ASN A 198 -19.68 -43.68 -27.08
N THR A 199 -18.97 -42.94 -27.91
CA THR A 199 -19.61 -42.21 -29.02
C THR A 199 -18.54 -41.60 -29.93
N GLU A 200 -18.49 -42.04 -31.17
CA GLU A 200 -17.86 -41.27 -32.24
C GLU A 200 -18.55 -39.90 -32.30
N SER A 201 -17.77 -38.82 -32.21
CA SER A 201 -18.20 -37.51 -32.65
C SER A 201 -17.13 -36.93 -33.58
N PRO A 202 -17.49 -36.59 -34.82
CA PRO A 202 -16.55 -36.11 -35.82
C PRO A 202 -16.24 -34.62 -35.58
N LEU A 203 -14.98 -34.27 -35.85
CA LEU A 203 -14.50 -32.91 -36.13
C LEU A 203 -14.41 -31.91 -34.94
N GLY A 204 -13.21 -31.83 -34.35
CA GLY A 204 -12.55 -30.52 -34.19
C GLY A 204 -12.84 -29.66 -32.95
N SER A 205 -12.92 -30.23 -31.74
CA SER A 205 -12.80 -29.41 -30.52
C SER A 205 -11.86 -30.03 -29.49
N TRP A 206 -10.57 -29.71 -29.62
CA TRP A 206 -9.55 -29.87 -28.60
C TRP A 206 -9.87 -28.97 -27.38
N ARG A 207 -10.81 -29.40 -26.53
CA ARG A 207 -11.19 -28.67 -25.31
C ARG A 207 -11.05 -29.54 -24.08
N PHE A 208 -9.86 -30.05 -23.84
CA PHE A 208 -9.56 -30.73 -22.58
C PHE A 208 -8.17 -30.26 -22.11
N SER A 209 -7.97 -30.19 -20.80
CA SER A 209 -6.84 -29.48 -20.20
C SER A 209 -6.47 -30.16 -18.91
N LEU A 210 -5.19 -30.29 -18.61
CA LEU A 210 -4.73 -30.80 -17.32
C LEU A 210 -5.33 -29.95 -16.20
N ASN A 211 -5.96 -30.61 -15.22
CA ASN A 211 -6.50 -29.92 -14.05
C ASN A 211 -5.36 -29.45 -13.12
N SER A 212 -5.64 -28.51 -12.22
CA SER A 212 -4.61 -27.94 -11.32
C SER A 212 -3.90 -28.99 -10.45
N TYR A 213 -4.60 -30.07 -10.09
CA TYR A 213 -4.04 -31.18 -9.32
C TYR A 213 -3.06 -32.01 -10.16
N GLN A 214 -3.44 -32.43 -11.36
CA GLN A 214 -2.59 -33.16 -12.30
C GLN A 214 -1.35 -32.35 -12.70
N LYS A 215 -1.50 -31.04 -12.98
CA LYS A 215 -0.35 -30.17 -13.24
C LYS A 215 0.62 -30.17 -12.06
N ARG A 216 0.10 -30.07 -10.83
CA ARG A 216 0.91 -30.16 -9.60
C ARG A 216 1.64 -31.50 -9.50
N LEU A 217 0.98 -32.62 -9.82
CA LEU A 217 1.61 -33.95 -9.82
C LEU A 217 2.77 -34.05 -10.83
N VAL A 218 2.59 -33.53 -12.04
CA VAL A 218 3.66 -33.49 -13.05
C VAL A 218 4.84 -32.64 -12.57
N HIS A 219 4.58 -31.45 -12.01
CA HIS A 219 5.64 -30.60 -11.46
C HIS A 219 6.43 -31.30 -10.35
N GLN A 220 5.74 -32.01 -9.47
CA GLN A 220 6.36 -32.78 -8.38
C GLN A 220 7.19 -33.95 -8.92
N LEU A 221 6.65 -34.73 -9.86
CA LEU A 221 7.33 -35.86 -10.49
C LEU A 221 8.65 -35.43 -11.13
N VAL A 222 8.60 -34.43 -12.02
CA VAL A 222 9.80 -33.94 -12.74
C VAL A 222 10.87 -33.47 -11.77
N ARG A 223 10.46 -32.76 -10.72
CA ARG A 223 11.38 -32.23 -9.73
C ARG A 223 12.08 -33.32 -8.89
N VAL A 224 11.37 -34.39 -8.54
CA VAL A 224 11.89 -35.46 -7.67
C VAL A 224 12.71 -36.47 -8.45
N GLU A 225 12.18 -36.91 -9.60
CA GLU A 225 12.76 -38.02 -10.36
C GLU A 225 13.69 -37.56 -11.49
N TYR A 226 13.58 -36.31 -11.96
CA TYR A 226 14.34 -35.79 -13.10
C TYR A 226 15.04 -34.45 -12.81
N PRO A 227 16.10 -34.42 -11.97
CA PRO A 227 16.78 -33.17 -11.59
C PRO A 227 17.41 -32.39 -12.76
N SER A 228 17.67 -33.05 -13.89
CA SER A 228 18.21 -32.43 -15.10
C SER A 228 17.13 -31.78 -15.99
N LEU A 229 15.85 -31.80 -15.57
CA LEU A 229 14.72 -31.26 -16.31
C LEU A 229 13.96 -30.21 -15.49
N VAL A 230 13.26 -29.32 -16.19
CA VAL A 230 12.36 -28.31 -15.60
C VAL A 230 10.97 -28.46 -16.20
N SER A 231 9.95 -28.36 -15.37
CA SER A 231 8.55 -28.36 -15.77
C SER A 231 7.96 -26.94 -15.75
N ILE A 232 7.28 -26.55 -16.82
CA ILE A 232 6.69 -25.24 -17.05
C ILE A 232 5.18 -25.40 -17.24
N GLY A 233 4.39 -24.82 -16.33
CA GLY A 233 2.94 -24.82 -16.43
C GLY A 233 2.47 -23.91 -17.56
N ARG A 234 1.63 -24.44 -18.46
CA ARG A 234 0.89 -23.67 -19.47
C ARG A 234 -0.59 -23.65 -19.12
N GLN A 235 -1.38 -22.88 -19.85
CA GLN A 235 -2.81 -22.72 -19.57
C GLN A 235 -3.55 -24.07 -19.63
N THR A 236 -3.22 -24.93 -20.59
CA THR A 236 -3.90 -26.21 -20.80
C THR A 236 -3.03 -27.44 -20.52
N PHE A 237 -1.70 -27.33 -20.57
CA PHE A 237 -0.76 -28.45 -20.41
C PHE A 237 0.45 -28.10 -19.54
N VAL A 238 1.37 -29.06 -19.35
CA VAL A 238 2.70 -28.84 -18.76
C VAL A 238 3.75 -29.17 -19.81
N GLN A 239 4.73 -28.28 -19.96
CA GLN A 239 5.86 -28.46 -20.86
C GLN A 239 7.11 -28.80 -20.05
N ILE A 240 7.88 -29.80 -20.46
CA ILE A 240 9.13 -30.22 -19.84
C ILE A 240 10.27 -29.86 -20.78
N ILE A 241 11.34 -29.27 -20.24
CA ILE A 241 12.53 -28.86 -20.97
C ILE A 241 13.80 -29.26 -20.20
N PRO A 242 14.98 -29.29 -20.84
CA PRO A 242 16.26 -29.45 -20.15
C PRO A 242 16.51 -28.32 -19.13
N TYR A 243 17.10 -28.66 -17.99
CA TYR A 243 17.52 -27.69 -16.99
C TYR A 243 18.72 -26.90 -17.50
N ASP A 244 18.57 -25.58 -17.58
CA ASP A 244 19.66 -24.65 -17.84
C ASP A 244 19.80 -23.68 -16.67
N LYS A 245 20.94 -23.78 -15.98
CA LYS A 245 21.27 -22.94 -14.83
C LYS A 245 21.25 -21.44 -15.17
N GLN A 246 21.75 -21.04 -16.34
CA GLN A 246 21.81 -19.63 -16.72
C GLN A 246 20.41 -19.08 -17.00
N ARG A 247 19.58 -19.85 -17.70
CA ARG A 247 18.18 -19.50 -17.97
C ARG A 247 17.36 -19.38 -16.68
N GLU A 248 17.46 -20.37 -15.79
CA GLU A 248 16.70 -20.34 -14.51
C GLU A 248 17.13 -19.17 -13.62
N GLU A 249 18.42 -18.87 -13.58
CA GLU A 249 18.94 -17.69 -12.89
C GLU A 249 18.38 -16.39 -13.49
N SER A 250 18.40 -16.26 -14.81
CA SER A 250 17.86 -15.09 -15.51
C SER A 250 16.37 -14.89 -15.23
N ILE A 251 15.57 -15.96 -15.30
CA ILE A 251 14.13 -15.94 -14.98
C ILE A 251 13.91 -15.53 -13.52
N ARG A 252 14.75 -16.00 -12.59
CA ARG A 252 14.67 -15.62 -11.17
C ARG A 252 14.93 -14.13 -10.97
N VAL A 253 16.02 -13.61 -11.57
CA VAL A 253 16.36 -12.19 -11.53
C VAL A 253 15.24 -11.35 -12.14
N ASP A 254 14.69 -11.75 -13.28
CA ASP A 254 13.60 -11.06 -13.96
C ASP A 254 12.30 -11.04 -13.13
N LYS A 255 11.94 -12.17 -12.49
CA LYS A 255 10.79 -12.23 -11.56
C LYS A 255 10.98 -11.30 -10.37
N SER A 256 12.17 -11.26 -9.78
CA SER A 256 12.50 -10.37 -8.68
C SER A 256 12.43 -8.90 -9.11
N ARG A 257 12.99 -8.57 -10.28
CA ARG A 257 12.93 -7.23 -10.87
C ARG A 257 11.48 -6.80 -11.13
N ALA A 258 10.69 -7.64 -11.78
CA ALA A 258 9.29 -7.35 -12.09
C ALA A 258 8.42 -7.19 -10.82
N LEU A 259 8.70 -7.93 -9.74
CA LEU A 259 8.04 -7.72 -8.46
C LEU A 259 8.41 -6.36 -7.86
N ARG A 260 9.70 -6.02 -7.82
CA ARG A 260 10.17 -4.71 -7.31
C ARG A 260 9.56 -3.55 -8.09
N GLU A 261 9.52 -3.63 -9.41
CA GLU A 261 8.88 -2.61 -10.25
C GLU A 261 7.40 -2.44 -9.91
N ARG A 262 6.66 -3.56 -9.73
CA ARG A 262 5.26 -3.51 -9.30
C ARG A 262 5.09 -2.89 -7.91
N VAL A 263 5.98 -3.22 -6.96
CA VAL A 263 5.99 -2.64 -5.61
C VAL A 263 6.20 -1.13 -5.68
N ILE A 264 7.18 -0.66 -6.45
CA ILE A 264 7.46 0.78 -6.65
C ILE A 264 6.23 1.49 -7.23
N GLN A 265 5.61 0.92 -8.25
CA GLN A 265 4.40 1.48 -8.88
C GLN A 265 3.20 1.52 -7.92
N LYS A 266 3.07 0.53 -7.03
CA LYS A 266 1.97 0.42 -6.07
C LYS A 266 2.22 1.16 -4.74
N THR A 267 3.47 1.54 -4.47
CA THR A 267 3.85 2.31 -3.27
C THR A 267 3.04 3.61 -3.17
N GLY A 268 2.91 4.33 -4.30
CA GLY A 268 2.04 5.50 -4.44
C GLY A 268 2.19 6.51 -3.29
N PHE A 269 1.09 6.83 -2.61
CA PHE A 269 1.10 7.86 -1.55
C PHE A 269 2.07 7.54 -0.40
N ARG A 270 2.40 6.27 -0.16
CA ARG A 270 3.38 5.90 0.87
C ARG A 270 4.74 6.59 0.64
N TRP A 271 5.10 7.01 -0.58
CA TRP A 271 6.32 7.81 -0.79
C TRP A 271 6.35 9.12 0.02
N VAL A 272 5.21 9.81 0.15
CA VAL A 272 5.10 11.02 0.98
C VAL A 272 5.22 10.63 2.46
N VAL A 273 4.59 9.52 2.85
CA VAL A 273 4.67 8.99 4.22
C VAL A 273 6.11 8.62 4.59
N GLU A 274 6.85 7.96 3.71
CA GLU A 274 8.28 7.67 3.91
C GLU A 274 9.07 8.96 4.11
N GLY A 275 8.79 10.02 3.33
CA GLY A 275 9.37 11.34 3.58
C GLY A 275 9.04 11.88 4.97
N MET A 276 7.78 11.76 5.42
CA MET A 276 7.31 12.32 6.70
C MET A 276 7.96 11.63 7.91
N VAL A 277 8.23 10.32 7.80
CA VAL A 277 8.79 9.52 8.91
C VAL A 277 10.30 9.30 8.78
N GLY A 278 11.00 10.01 7.88
CA GLY A 278 12.44 9.84 7.65
C GLY A 278 12.82 8.45 7.10
N GLY A 279 11.91 7.84 6.36
CA GLY A 279 12.04 6.53 5.74
C GLY A 279 12.92 6.47 4.49
N GLY A 280 12.82 5.36 3.77
CA GLY A 280 13.66 5.08 2.61
C GLY A 280 13.01 5.53 1.30
N LEU A 281 13.62 6.52 0.62
CA LEU A 281 13.20 6.94 -0.72
C LEU A 281 14.07 6.36 -1.85
N SER A 282 15.11 5.58 -1.52
CA SER A 282 16.15 5.15 -2.47
C SER A 282 15.66 4.18 -3.55
N ALA A 283 14.48 3.57 -3.38
CA ALA A 283 13.85 2.75 -4.41
C ALA A 283 13.03 3.56 -5.42
N MET A 284 12.87 4.87 -5.22
CA MET A 284 12.21 5.76 -6.16
C MET A 284 13.13 6.05 -7.36
N ASP A 285 12.53 6.15 -8.54
CA ASP A 285 13.23 6.56 -9.74
C ASP A 285 13.64 8.04 -9.67
N PRO A 286 14.93 8.39 -9.75
CA PRO A 286 15.40 9.77 -9.69
C PRO A 286 14.82 10.67 -10.81
N ARG A 287 14.37 10.08 -11.92
CA ARG A 287 13.73 10.81 -13.04
C ARG A 287 12.46 11.53 -12.61
N VAL A 288 11.85 11.15 -11.50
CA VAL A 288 10.71 11.86 -10.91
C VAL A 288 11.07 13.33 -10.62
N PHE A 289 12.31 13.63 -10.24
CA PHE A 289 12.77 14.98 -9.91
C PHE A 289 13.24 15.82 -11.11
N LEU A 290 13.00 15.37 -12.35
CA LEU A 290 13.44 16.10 -13.55
C LEU A 290 12.89 17.53 -13.61
N SER A 291 11.67 17.75 -13.14
CA SER A 291 11.04 19.08 -13.07
C SER A 291 11.64 19.99 -12.01
N CYS A 292 12.41 19.47 -11.05
CA CYS A 292 13.03 20.23 -9.98
C CYS A 292 14.41 20.79 -10.36
N ILE A 293 15.04 20.29 -11.42
CA ILE A 293 16.38 20.72 -11.83
C ILE A 293 16.27 21.82 -12.89
N SER A 294 16.59 23.04 -12.49
CA SER A 294 16.68 24.20 -13.38
C SER A 294 18.00 24.20 -14.15
N ASN A 295 18.13 23.37 -15.20
CA ASN A 295 18.97 23.62 -16.40
C ASN A 295 19.05 22.38 -17.32
N PRO A 296 18.92 22.53 -18.65
CA PRO A 296 19.24 21.47 -19.59
C PRO A 296 20.76 21.41 -19.81
N ALA A 297 21.48 20.77 -18.89
CA ALA A 297 22.86 20.34 -19.13
C ALA A 297 22.87 19.12 -20.09
N PRO A 298 23.99 18.79 -20.76
CA PRO A 298 24.07 17.59 -21.60
C PRO A 298 23.66 16.33 -20.83
N VAL A 299 23.02 15.38 -21.53
CA VAL A 299 22.30 14.22 -20.96
C VAL A 299 23.04 13.50 -19.83
N ASN A 300 24.36 13.33 -19.93
CA ASN A 300 25.19 12.66 -18.92
C ASN A 300 25.39 13.47 -17.62
N THR A 301 25.38 14.81 -17.71
CA THR A 301 25.47 15.71 -16.53
C THR A 301 24.13 15.79 -15.79
N SER A 302 23.02 15.65 -16.52
CA SER A 302 21.67 15.67 -15.95
C SER A 302 21.39 14.45 -15.06
N THR A 303 21.92 13.26 -15.39
CA THR A 303 21.74 12.07 -14.55
C THR A 303 22.47 12.18 -13.21
N SER A 304 23.73 12.65 -13.19
CA SER A 304 24.46 12.85 -11.94
C SER A 304 23.84 13.94 -11.08
N ALA A 305 23.30 15.01 -11.68
CA ALA A 305 22.60 16.06 -10.97
C ALA A 305 21.28 15.56 -10.33
N LEU A 306 20.53 14.68 -11.03
CA LEU A 306 19.33 14.04 -10.47
C LEU A 306 19.62 13.16 -9.28
N LEU A 307 20.70 12.36 -9.36
CA LEU A 307 21.12 11.52 -8.25
C LEU A 307 21.52 12.37 -7.05
N SER A 308 22.37 13.38 -7.25
CA SER A 308 22.78 14.31 -6.17
C SER A 308 21.57 15.00 -5.53
N TYR A 309 20.65 15.52 -6.33
CA TYR A 309 19.44 16.18 -5.82
C TYR A 309 18.56 15.22 -5.01
N SER A 310 18.37 14.00 -5.51
CA SER A 310 17.61 12.96 -4.81
C SER A 310 18.24 12.58 -3.48
N ASP A 311 19.58 12.43 -3.45
CA ASP A 311 20.33 12.10 -2.25
C ASP A 311 20.27 13.23 -1.22
N ASP A 312 20.44 14.48 -1.67
CA ASP A 312 20.34 15.69 -0.82
C ASP A 312 18.94 15.81 -0.20
N LEU A 313 17.89 15.62 -1.00
CA LEU A 313 16.50 15.65 -0.53
C LEU A 313 16.23 14.54 0.49
N GLN A 314 16.71 13.32 0.22
CA GLN A 314 16.56 12.21 1.15
C GLN A 314 17.31 12.47 2.46
N LEU A 315 18.50 13.06 2.40
CA LEU A 315 19.28 13.44 3.57
C LEU A 315 18.56 14.51 4.40
N LYS A 316 18.00 15.54 3.74
CA LYS A 316 17.16 16.56 4.41
C LYS A 316 15.98 15.93 5.15
N LEU A 317 15.18 15.11 4.46
CA LEU A 317 14.01 14.44 5.04
C LEU A 317 14.36 13.51 6.21
N LYS A 318 15.51 12.84 6.16
CA LYS A 318 16.02 12.02 7.27
C LYS A 318 16.54 12.84 8.44
N SER A 319 17.18 13.97 8.17
CA SER A 319 17.77 14.83 9.20
C SER A 319 16.73 15.56 10.05
N ARG A 320 15.55 15.82 9.47
CA ARG A 320 14.48 16.58 10.12
C ARG A 320 13.12 15.95 9.82
N GLN A 321 12.66 15.11 10.74
CA GLN A 321 11.25 14.69 10.75
C GLN A 321 10.39 15.88 11.19
N PRO A 322 9.37 16.27 10.42
CA PRO A 322 8.53 17.41 10.76
C PRO A 322 7.64 17.09 11.96
N VAL A 323 7.24 18.14 12.67
CA VAL A 323 6.26 18.02 13.74
C VAL A 323 4.90 17.68 13.13
N LEU A 324 4.25 16.63 13.62
CA LEU A 324 2.91 16.26 13.17
C LEU A 324 1.87 17.01 14.00
N VAL A 325 0.99 17.75 13.34
CA VAL A 325 -0.06 18.54 13.96
C VAL A 325 -1.43 18.06 13.47
N GLY A 326 -2.45 18.13 14.31
CA GLY A 326 -3.82 17.90 13.88
C GLY A 326 -4.80 18.19 15.00
N HIS A 327 -6.06 17.81 14.81
CA HIS A 327 -7.12 18.09 15.75
C HIS A 327 -7.85 16.79 16.08
N ASN A 328 -7.80 16.33 17.34
CA ASN A 328 -8.38 15.05 17.75
C ASN A 328 -7.75 13.84 17.03
N LEU A 329 -6.41 13.82 16.96
CA LEU A 329 -5.61 12.97 16.07
C LEU A 329 -5.63 11.47 16.40
N PHE A 330 -6.21 11.05 17.52
CA PHE A 330 -6.08 9.66 17.98
C PHE A 330 -6.55 8.64 16.93
N THR A 331 -7.72 8.90 16.32
CA THR A 331 -8.26 8.06 15.26
C THR A 331 -7.41 8.15 13.98
N ASP A 332 -6.94 9.35 13.63
CA ASP A 332 -6.11 9.57 12.45
C ASP A 332 -4.79 8.80 12.52
N LEU A 333 -4.12 8.82 13.66
CA LEU A 333 -2.84 8.14 13.86
C LEU A 333 -2.97 6.62 13.75
N ILE A 334 -4.05 6.05 14.29
CA ILE A 334 -4.32 4.61 14.22
C ILE A 334 -4.57 4.19 12.76
N ASN A 335 -5.42 4.93 12.05
CA ASN A 335 -5.69 4.67 10.63
C ASN A 335 -4.44 4.89 9.76
N PHE A 336 -3.67 5.95 10.01
CA PHE A 336 -2.40 6.21 9.35
C PHE A 336 -1.44 5.03 9.49
N TYR A 337 -1.27 4.53 10.71
CA TYR A 337 -0.41 3.38 10.97
C TYR A 337 -0.89 2.14 10.21
N LYS A 338 -2.20 1.84 10.29
CA LYS A 338 -2.79 0.68 9.60
C LYS A 338 -2.65 0.74 8.08
N CYS A 339 -2.79 1.93 7.49
CA CYS A 339 -2.68 2.12 6.05
C CYS A 339 -1.23 1.99 5.54
N PHE A 340 -0.27 2.60 6.21
CA PHE A 340 1.07 2.81 5.62
C PHE A 340 2.18 1.97 6.25
N ILE A 341 2.00 1.53 7.49
CA ILE A 341 3.04 0.85 8.26
C ILE A 341 2.75 -0.65 8.30
N GLY A 342 1.64 -1.06 8.91
CA GLY A 342 1.29 -2.48 9.03
C GLY A 342 0.18 -2.73 10.04
N ASP A 343 0.14 -3.93 10.61
CA ASP A 343 -0.89 -4.32 11.57
C ASP A 343 -0.72 -3.59 12.90
N LEU A 344 -1.86 -3.19 13.48
CA LEU A 344 -1.91 -2.43 14.72
C LEU A 344 -1.52 -3.33 15.90
N PRO A 345 -0.63 -2.87 16.80
CA PRO A 345 -0.28 -3.63 18.01
C PRO A 345 -1.49 -3.98 18.87
N ASP A 346 -1.39 -4.99 19.72
CA ASP A 346 -2.49 -5.37 20.61
C ASP A 346 -2.63 -4.41 21.80
N ARG A 347 -1.52 -3.85 22.27
CA ARG A 347 -1.51 -2.92 23.41
C ARG A 347 -1.35 -1.48 22.98
N ILE A 348 -2.05 -0.58 23.66
CA ILE A 348 -1.93 0.87 23.45
C ILE A 348 -0.51 1.39 23.74
N GLU A 349 0.21 0.79 24.69
CA GLU A 349 1.59 1.18 24.98
C GLU A 349 2.52 0.91 23.80
N ASP A 350 2.36 -0.22 23.13
CA ASP A 350 3.15 -0.60 21.97
C ASP A 350 2.82 0.29 20.77
N PHE A 351 1.53 0.60 20.59
CA PHE A 351 1.11 1.59 19.57
C PHE A 351 1.70 2.97 19.85
N LYS A 352 1.67 3.45 21.10
CA LYS A 352 2.29 4.72 21.50
C LYS A 352 3.78 4.75 21.19
N ASN A 353 4.51 3.69 21.51
CA ASN A 353 5.94 3.59 21.23
C ASN A 353 6.19 3.59 19.72
N ALA A 354 5.39 2.84 18.96
CA ALA A 354 5.51 2.74 17.51
C ALA A 354 5.21 4.08 16.81
N ILE A 355 4.17 4.80 17.22
CA ILE A 355 3.83 6.10 16.60
C ILE A 355 4.88 7.17 16.94
N HIS A 356 5.44 7.18 18.15
CA HIS A 356 6.50 8.12 18.52
C HIS A 356 7.86 7.79 17.89
N ALA A 357 8.09 6.54 17.50
CA ALA A 357 9.25 6.18 16.67
C ALA A 357 9.13 6.72 15.24
N LEU A 358 7.90 6.93 14.74
CA LEU A 358 7.63 7.52 13.42
C LEU A 358 7.58 9.05 13.49
N PHE A 359 6.94 9.59 14.53
CA PHE A 359 6.74 11.01 14.76
C PHE A 359 7.19 11.38 16.19
N PRO A 360 8.44 11.85 16.37
CA PRO A 360 8.95 12.19 17.69
C PRO A 360 8.12 13.24 18.42
N LEU A 361 7.50 14.16 17.67
CA LEU A 361 6.60 15.17 18.22
C LEU A 361 5.25 15.18 17.48
N VAL A 362 4.19 14.92 18.22
CA VAL A 362 2.80 15.01 17.78
C VAL A 362 2.08 16.04 18.63
N ILE A 363 1.36 16.95 17.97
CA ILE A 363 0.61 18.03 18.60
C ILE A 363 -0.86 17.88 18.24
N ASP A 364 -1.69 17.62 19.26
CA ASP A 364 -3.14 17.65 19.13
C ASP A 364 -3.67 19.02 19.59
N THR A 365 -4.19 19.79 18.64
CA THR A 365 -4.72 21.14 18.89
C THR A 365 -5.97 21.14 19.77
N LYS A 366 -6.79 20.08 19.74
CA LYS A 366 -7.95 19.94 20.65
C LYS A 366 -7.46 19.76 22.08
N TYR A 367 -6.44 18.92 22.26
CA TYR A 367 -5.80 18.76 23.56
C TYR A 367 -5.17 20.07 24.02
N MET A 368 -4.38 20.75 23.18
CA MET A 368 -3.77 22.04 23.53
C MET A 368 -4.79 23.10 23.96
N ALA A 369 -5.93 23.19 23.28
CA ALA A 369 -6.97 24.17 23.60
C ALA A 369 -7.73 23.86 24.90
N THR A 370 -7.78 22.59 25.30
CA THR A 370 -8.56 22.13 26.46
C THR A 370 -7.69 21.85 27.69
N HIS A 371 -6.40 21.61 27.51
CA HIS A 371 -5.46 21.33 28.59
C HIS A 371 -5.22 22.57 29.45
N ASN A 372 -5.38 22.44 30.77
CA ASN A 372 -5.24 23.52 31.77
C ASN A 372 -6.18 24.74 31.59
N CYS A 373 -7.29 24.60 30.86
CA CYS A 373 -8.28 25.67 30.74
C CYS A 373 -9.25 25.66 31.93
N SER A 374 -9.13 26.63 32.83
CA SER A 374 -9.92 26.77 34.07
C SER A 374 -11.35 27.29 33.87
N SER A 375 -11.76 27.60 32.64
CA SER A 375 -13.11 28.11 32.35
C SER A 375 -14.11 26.96 32.26
N MET A 376 -15.27 27.10 32.90
CA MET A 376 -16.39 26.17 32.78
C MET A 376 -16.78 26.07 31.29
N THR A 377 -16.58 24.89 30.71
CA THR A 377 -16.80 24.54 29.30
C THR A 377 -15.86 25.23 28.27
N PRO A 378 -14.63 24.73 28.05
CA PRO A 378 -13.87 25.10 26.86
C PRO A 378 -14.57 24.53 25.63
N SER A 379 -15.14 25.40 24.82
CA SER A 379 -15.63 25.07 23.48
C SER A 379 -14.45 24.42 22.70
N SER A 380 -14.64 23.21 22.16
CA SER A 380 -13.55 22.31 21.76
C SER A 380 -13.63 21.79 20.33
N SER A 381 -14.62 22.25 19.56
CA SER A 381 -14.68 21.94 18.13
C SER A 381 -13.65 22.78 17.37
N LEU A 382 -13.20 22.28 16.22
CA LEU A 382 -12.23 22.98 15.38
C LEU A 382 -12.78 24.33 14.91
N THR A 383 -14.07 24.38 14.55
CA THR A 383 -14.75 25.62 14.13
C THR A 383 -14.69 26.68 15.22
N GLU A 384 -15.09 26.34 16.44
CA GLU A 384 -15.10 27.30 17.55
C GLU A 384 -13.68 27.79 17.91
N ILE A 385 -12.69 26.90 17.87
CA ILE A 385 -11.29 27.27 18.11
C ILE A 385 -10.80 28.20 17.00
N ASN A 386 -11.12 27.90 15.74
CA ASN A 386 -10.75 28.74 14.60
C ASN A 386 -11.37 30.14 14.72
N ASP A 387 -12.67 30.24 14.98
CA ASP A 387 -13.39 31.51 15.08
C ASP A 387 -12.82 32.39 16.21
N LYS A 388 -12.42 31.78 17.34
CA LYS A 388 -11.74 32.48 18.44
C LYS A 388 -10.35 32.99 18.04
N LEU A 389 -9.62 32.23 17.24
CA LEU A 389 -8.26 32.55 16.84
C LEU A 389 -8.20 33.47 15.61
N GLU A 390 -9.24 33.51 14.79
CA GLU A 390 -9.34 34.35 13.59
C GLU A 390 -9.22 35.84 13.91
N GLN A 391 -9.61 36.25 15.13
CA GLN A 391 -9.47 37.62 15.60
C GLN A 391 -8.02 38.01 15.91
N ARG A 392 -7.08 37.06 15.96
CA ARG A 392 -5.66 37.34 16.23
C ARG A 392 -4.98 37.87 14.97
N ARG A 393 -4.20 38.94 15.13
CA ARG A 393 -3.43 39.56 14.04
C ARG A 393 -2.18 38.77 13.62
N THR A 394 -1.78 37.78 14.43
CA THR A 394 -0.57 36.98 14.25
C THR A 394 -0.84 35.51 14.60
N PRO A 395 -0.22 34.55 13.89
CA PRO A 395 0.70 34.75 12.77
C PRO A 395 -0.02 35.22 11.49
N ARG A 396 0.70 35.93 10.61
CA ARG A 396 0.20 36.20 9.26
C ARG A 396 0.45 34.98 8.40
N ILE A 397 -0.64 34.42 7.86
CA ILE A 397 -0.59 33.24 7.00
C ILE A 397 -0.59 33.69 5.54
N ARG A 398 0.41 33.27 4.77
CA ARG A 398 0.41 33.41 3.30
C ARG A 398 0.19 32.05 2.66
N SER A 399 -0.57 32.01 1.58
CA SER A 399 -0.66 30.82 0.74
C SER A 399 0.23 30.98 -0.47
N ASP A 400 1.09 30.00 -0.74
CA ASP A 400 1.89 29.99 -1.95
C ASP A 400 0.97 29.84 -3.19
N GLN A 401 0.82 30.92 -3.97
CA GLN A 401 0.02 30.94 -5.19
C GLN A 401 0.81 30.54 -6.46
N ALA A 402 2.11 30.24 -6.34
CA ALA A 402 2.91 29.82 -7.49
C ALA A 402 2.58 28.38 -7.91
N GLY A 403 1.60 28.21 -8.79
CA GLY A 403 1.38 26.95 -9.51
C GLY A 403 -0.04 26.66 -9.98
N CYS A 404 -1.06 27.37 -9.50
CA CYS A 404 -2.44 27.15 -9.95
C CYS A 404 -2.75 28.01 -11.20
N GLY A 405 -2.14 27.65 -12.32
CA GLY A 405 -2.60 28.12 -13.63
C GLY A 405 -3.97 27.50 -13.94
N VAL A 406 -4.99 28.36 -14.01
CA VAL A 406 -6.35 28.10 -14.55
C VAL A 406 -7.33 27.42 -13.58
N VAL A 407 -8.15 28.21 -12.88
CA VAL A 407 -9.59 28.44 -13.12
C VAL A 407 -10.20 29.08 -11.86
N GLY A 408 -10.73 30.30 -12.03
CA GLY A 408 -11.92 30.78 -11.32
C GLY A 408 -11.79 31.04 -9.82
N ARG A 409 -11.93 32.32 -9.44
CA ARG A 409 -12.37 32.73 -8.11
C ARG A 409 -13.71 32.04 -7.77
N ARG A 410 -13.66 30.85 -7.17
CA ARG A 410 -14.69 30.33 -6.29
C ARG A 410 -14.01 30.02 -4.98
N ASN A 411 -14.49 30.66 -3.92
CA ASN A 411 -14.09 30.38 -2.55
C ASN A 411 -14.41 28.91 -2.23
N TYR A 412 -13.47 28.01 -2.50
CA TYR A 412 -13.38 26.70 -1.87
C TYR A 412 -12.54 26.81 -0.59
N PHE A 413 -12.74 27.88 0.17
CA PHE A 413 -12.41 27.92 1.58
C PHE A 413 -13.52 27.17 2.32
N GLN A 414 -13.44 25.84 2.34
CA GLN A 414 -13.98 25.12 3.46
C GLN A 414 -12.80 24.83 4.40
N PRO A 415 -12.71 25.45 5.60
CA PRO A 415 -12.05 24.77 6.70
C PRO A 415 -12.62 23.36 6.75
N PHE A 416 -11.78 22.35 6.97
CA PHE A 416 -12.19 20.97 7.19
C PHE A 416 -13.37 20.97 8.18
N ARG A 417 -14.60 20.83 7.67
CA ARG A 417 -15.83 20.75 8.46
C ARG A 417 -16.02 19.29 8.85
N ALA A 418 -15.09 18.78 9.64
CA ALA A 418 -15.13 17.43 10.17
C ALA A 418 -14.69 17.44 11.64
N SER A 419 -15.34 18.27 12.46
CA SER A 419 -15.15 18.20 13.91
C SER A 419 -16.48 18.33 14.66
N ASP A 420 -17.45 17.50 14.28
CA ASP A 420 -18.55 17.10 15.17
C ASP A 420 -18.50 15.58 15.34
N TYR A 421 -17.37 15.09 15.86
CA TYR A 421 -17.22 13.74 16.40
C TYR A 421 -16.74 13.80 17.85
#